data_AF-A0A6B3EPJ8-F1
#
_entry.id   AF-A0A6B3EPJ8-F1
#
_cell.length_a   1.000
_cell.length_b   1.000
_cell.length_c   1.000
_cell.angle_alpha   90.00
_cell.angle_beta   90.00
_cell.angle_gamma   90.00
#
_symmetry.space_group_name_H-M   'P 1'
#
loop_
_entity.id
_entity.type
_entity.pdbx_description
1 polymer ?
#
loop_
_entity_poly.entity_id
_entity_poly.type
_entity_poly.pdbx_seq_one_letter_code
_entity_poly.pdbx_strand_id
1 'polypeptide(L)' 'YEITNHGRSAAGYFAQLEFLDADKDVLGTTGITADKLGAGKTSTGDTAPLDVEIRNGKMTDIRSVRVSEVDRTAS' A
#
# COMPACT_ATOMS: atom_id res chain seq x y z
N TYR A 1 -6.21 -5.25 -1.37
CA TYR A 1 -4.75 -5.44 -1.32
C TYR A 1 -4.41 -6.86 -0.89
N GLU A 2 -3.21 -7.32 -1.21
CA GLU A 2 -2.66 -8.60 -0.76
C GLU A 2 -1.18 -8.42 -0.43
N ILE A 3 -0.75 -8.84 0.77
CA ILE A 3 0.65 -8.87 1.19
C ILE A 3 1.02 -10.32 1.54
N THR A 4 1.97 -10.90 0.82
CA THR A 4 2.43 -12.29 1.04
C THR A 4 3.87 -12.31 1.53
N ASN A 5 4.10 -12.96 2.68
CA ASN A 5 5.45 -13.14 3.23
C ASN A 5 6.13 -14.37 2.60
N HIS A 6 7.01 -14.14 1.62
CA HIS A 6 7.85 -15.18 1.02
C HIS A 6 9.15 -15.49 1.80
N GLY A 7 9.35 -14.86 2.97
CA GLY A 7 10.46 -15.10 3.86
C GLY A 7 10.34 -16.41 4.66
N ARG A 8 11.36 -16.68 5.49
CA ARG A 8 11.46 -17.91 6.31
C ARG A 8 10.97 -17.75 7.75
N SER A 9 10.68 -16.52 8.17
CA SER A 9 10.25 -16.18 9.53
C SER A 9 9.09 -15.18 9.48
N ALA A 10 8.39 -15.03 10.60
CA ALA A 10 7.46 -13.91 10.76
C ALA A 10 8.20 -12.56 10.58
N ALA A 11 7.51 -11.59 9.99
CA ALA A 11 7.99 -10.23 9.80
C ALA A 11 6.81 -9.24 9.79
N GLY A 12 7.11 -7.97 10.06
CA GLY A 12 6.20 -6.86 9.77
C GLY A 12 6.44 -6.35 8.35
N TYR A 13 5.38 -5.88 7.71
CA TYR A 13 5.44 -5.26 6.39
C TYR A 13 4.70 -3.92 6.41
N PHE A 14 5.28 -2.94 5.72
CA PHE A 14 4.61 -1.72 5.31
C PHE A 14 4.68 -1.62 3.79
N ALA A 15 3.58 -1.26 3.15
CA ALA A 15 3.54 -0.99 1.73
C ALA A 15 2.92 0.40 1.50
N GLN A 16 3.64 1.28 0.82
CA GLN A 16 3.12 2.57 0.40
C GLN A 16 2.45 2.45 -0.97
N LEU A 17 1.23 2.94 -1.06
CA LEU A 17 0.48 3.06 -2.31
C LEU A 17 0.49 4.51 -2.79
N GLU A 18 0.67 4.70 -4.10
CA GLU A 18 0.47 5.97 -4.79
C GLU A 18 -0.83 5.93 -5.60
N PHE A 19 -1.62 6.98 -5.49
CA PHE A 19 -2.80 7.23 -6.31
C PHE A 19 -2.41 8.10 -7.50
N LEU A 20 -2.66 7.60 -8.71
CA LEU A 20 -2.24 8.24 -9.96
C LEU A 20 -3.44 8.67 -10.80
N ASP A 21 -3.32 9.80 -11.47
CA ASP A 21 -4.31 10.23 -12.48
C ASP A 21 -4.10 9.55 -13.85
N ALA A 22 -4.77 10.10 -14.87
CA ALA A 22 -4.69 9.62 -16.25
C ALA A 22 -3.29 9.79 -16.85
N ASP A 23 -2.58 10.86 -16.47
CA ASP A 23 -1.28 11.26 -16.99
C ASP A 23 -0.12 10.63 -16.20
N LYS A 24 -0.45 9.88 -15.13
CA LYS A 24 0.48 9.21 -14.19
C LYS A 24 1.13 10.15 -13.18
N ASP A 25 0.55 11.33 -12.98
CA ASP A 25 0.93 12.19 -11.88
C ASP A 25 0.42 11.66 -10.54
N VAL A 26 1.22 11.83 -9.49
CA VAL A 26 0.86 11.40 -8.14
C VAL A 26 -0.09 12.41 -7.52
N LEU A 27 -1.30 11.95 -7.19
CA LEU A 27 -2.34 12.74 -6.53
C LEU A 27 -2.22 12.68 -5.00
N GLY A 28 -1.76 11.56 -4.47
CA GLY A 28 -1.67 11.29 -3.04
C GLY A 28 -1.09 9.91 -2.73
N THR A 29 -0.91 9.63 -1.43
CA THR A 29 -0.37 8.35 -0.96
C THR A 29 -1.11 7.82 0.26
N THR A 30 -1.14 6.49 0.42
CA THR A 30 -1.61 5.82 1.64
C THR A 30 -0.64 4.69 2.01
N GLY A 31 -0.77 4.18 3.24
CA GLY A 31 0.06 3.11 3.78
C GLY A 31 -0.76 1.92 4.26
N ILE A 32 -0.30 0.71 3.96
CA ILE A 32 -0.89 -0.53 4.45
C ILE A 32 0.16 -1.25 5.28
N THR A 33 -0.22 -1.74 6.47
CA THR A 33 0.64 -2.57 7.30
C THR A 33 0.12 -4.01 7.40
N ALA A 34 1.05 -4.95 7.53
CA ALA A 34 0.77 -6.33 7.92
C ALA A 34 1.77 -6.76 9.01
N ASP A 35 1.33 -6.74 10.25
CA ASP A 35 2.16 -7.03 11.41
C ASP A 35 2.25 -8.55 11.68
N LYS A 36 3.46 -8.99 12.06
CA LYS A 36 3.73 -10.39 12.47
C LYS A 36 3.22 -11.42 11.47
N LEU A 37 3.29 -11.11 10.17
CA LEU A 37 2.82 -11.99 9.11
C LEU A 37 3.74 -13.22 9.03
N GLY A 38 3.20 -14.41 9.32
CA GLY A 38 3.97 -15.65 9.32
C GLY A 38 4.56 -16.02 7.95
N ALA A 39 5.60 -16.85 7.93
CA ALA A 39 6.22 -17.34 6.70
C ALA A 39 5.19 -18.08 5.81
N GLY A 40 5.14 -17.73 4.53
CA GLY A 40 4.18 -18.27 3.56
C GLY A 40 2.73 -17.85 3.78
N LYS A 41 2.48 -16.91 4.71
CA LYS A 41 1.12 -16.39 4.96
C LYS A 41 0.87 -15.13 4.14
N THR A 42 -0.41 -14.92 3.88
CA THR A 42 -0.93 -13.81 3.13
C THR A 42 -1.91 -13.02 4.00
N SER A 43 -1.73 -11.70 4.04
CA SER A 43 -2.68 -10.75 4.61
C SER A 43 -3.47 -10.12 3.47
N THR A 44 -4.79 -10.26 3.50
CA THR A 44 -5.70 -9.64 2.54
C THR A 44 -6.60 -8.64 3.25
N GLY A 45 -7.01 -7.61 2.52
CA GLY A 45 -7.98 -6.64 2.99
C GLY A 45 -8.27 -5.62 1.90
N ASP A 46 -9.15 -4.68 2.21
CA ASP A 46 -9.47 -3.57 1.32
C ASP A 46 -9.01 -2.27 1.95
N THR A 47 -8.66 -1.31 1.10
CA THR A 47 -8.36 0.07 1.52
C THR A 47 -8.92 1.03 0.49
N ALA A 48 -9.17 2.26 0.91
CA ALA A 48 -9.62 3.34 0.05
C ALA A 48 -8.86 4.62 0.43
N PRO A 49 -8.58 5.51 -0.54
CA PRO A 49 -8.02 6.81 -0.25
C PRO A 49 -8.97 7.61 0.67
N LEU A 50 -8.39 8.40 1.55
CA LEU A 50 -9.08 9.46 2.30
C LEU A 50 -8.84 10.80 1.62
N ASP A 51 -9.79 11.73 1.72
CA ASP A 51 -9.64 13.07 1.11
C ASP A 51 -8.36 13.78 1.58
N VAL A 52 -7.98 13.61 2.85
CA VAL A 52 -6.77 14.21 3.44
C VAL A 52 -5.46 13.65 2.87
N GLU A 53 -5.50 12.48 2.24
CA GLU A 53 -4.34 11.85 1.59
C GLU A 53 -4.08 12.41 0.18
N ILE A 54 -5.10 13.03 -0.42
CA ILE A 54 -5.01 13.63 -1.76
C ILE A 54 -4.48 15.05 -1.64
N ARG A 55 -3.27 15.29 -2.16
CA ARG A 55 -2.54 16.56 -2.03
C ARG A 55 -2.44 17.34 -3.33
N ASN A 56 -2.60 16.68 -4.47
CA ASN A 56 -2.41 17.28 -5.78
C ASN A 56 -3.53 16.88 -6.74
N GLY A 57 -4.74 17.42 -6.57
CA GLY A 57 -5.90 17.09 -7.41
C GLY A 57 -7.12 16.69 -6.57
N LYS A 58 -8.03 15.90 -7.15
CA LYS A 58 -9.23 15.39 -6.47
C LYS A 58 -9.25 13.87 -6.45
N MET A 59 -9.93 13.30 -5.47
CA MET A 59 -10.15 11.85 -5.39
C MET A 59 -10.83 11.28 -6.65
N THR A 60 -11.70 12.06 -7.28
CA THR A 60 -12.36 11.69 -8.55
C THR A 60 -11.43 11.56 -9.74
N ASP A 61 -10.21 12.08 -9.63
CA ASP A 61 -9.22 12.08 -10.71
C ASP A 61 -8.35 10.81 -10.69
N ILE A 62 -8.42 10.01 -9.62
CA ILE A 62 -7.67 8.76 -9.47
C ILE A 62 -8.08 7.77 -10.58
N ARG A 63 -7.09 7.32 -11.37
CA ARG A 63 -7.26 6.34 -12.45
C ARG A 63 -6.55 5.03 -12.19
N SER A 64 -5.48 5.04 -11.41
CA SER A 64 -4.75 3.84 -11.07
C SER A 64 -4.07 3.95 -9.72
N VAL A 65 -3.74 2.81 -9.14
CA VAL A 65 -2.99 2.69 -7.88
C VAL A 65 -1.76 1.84 -8.15
N ARG A 66 -0.61 2.21 -7.60
CA ARG A 66 0.60 1.38 -7.63
C ARG A 66 1.24 1.28 -6.26
N VAL A 67 1.96 0.19 -6.02
CA VAL A 67 2.89 0.09 -4.90
C VAL A 67 4.15 0.87 -5.25
N SER A 68 4.53 1.82 -4.40
CA SER A 68 5.72 2.67 -4.59
C SER A 68 6.89 2.22 -3.72
N GLU A 69 6.61 1.71 -2.52
CA GLU A 69 7.60 1.29 -1.55
C GLU A 69 7.08 0.09 -0.75
N VAL A 70 8.00 -0.81 -0.37
CA VAL A 70 7.73 -1.93 0.53
C VAL A 70 8.86 -2.03 1.54
N ASP A 71 8.51 -1.84 2.81
CA ASP A 71 9.41 -2.04 3.93
C ASP A 71 9.11 -3.34 4.65
N ARG A 72 10.18 -4.02 5.08
CA ARG A 72 10.12 -5.21 5.92
C ARG A 72 10.81 -4.93 7.23
N THR A 73 10.10 -5.09 8.34
CA THR A 73 10.66 -4.99 9.69
C THR A 73 10.75 -6.36 10.32
N ALA A 74 11.84 -6.61 11.06
CA ALA A 74 11.95 -7.82 11.88
C ALA A 74 10.86 -7.79 12.97
N SER A 75 10.20 -8.93 13.18
CA SER A 75 9.23 -9.11 14.28
C SER A 75 9.92 -9.34 15.61
#